data_AF-A0A7C3FI09-F1
#
_entry.id   AF-A0A7C3FI09-F1
#
_cell.length_a   1.000
_cell.length_b   1.000
_cell.length_c   1.000
_cell.angle_alpha   90.00
_cell.angle_beta   90.00
_cell.angle_gamma   90.00
#
_symmetry.space_group_name_H-M   'P 1'
#
loop_
_entity.id
_entity.type
_entity.pdbx_description
1 polymer ?
#
loop_
_entity_poly.entity_id
_entity_poly.type
_entity_poly.pdbx_seq_one_letter_code
_entity_poly.pdbx_strand_id
1 'polypeptide(L)'
;MAITKEKKRQLVADYLEKLNRAEMLIVTDYRGLTVKQMQELRSSLAPHDAVFQVVKNTLFRRALSEAGKSMPEEFLEGPTAIGYV
;
A
#
# COMPACT_ATOMS: atom_id res chain seq x y z
N MET A 1 -11.49 -3.87 18.17
CA MET A 1 -10.64 -2.69 18.41
C MET A 1 -11.04 -1.58 17.44
N ALA A 2 -11.57 -0.46 17.95
CA ALA A 2 -11.91 0.69 17.12
C ALA A 2 -10.64 1.49 16.80
N ILE A 3 -10.23 1.50 15.54
CA ILE A 3 -9.17 2.39 15.07
C ILE A 3 -9.73 3.82 15.17
N THR A 4 -9.19 4.61 16.11
CA THR A 4 -9.60 6.01 16.35
C THR A 4 -9.46 6.82 15.06
N LYS A 5 -10.30 7.85 14.86
CA LYS A 5 -10.25 8.71 13.66
C LYS A 5 -8.84 9.26 13.40
N GLU A 6 -8.11 9.56 14.46
CA GLU A 6 -6.73 10.04 14.41
C GLU A 6 -5.76 9.05 13.78
N LYS A 7 -5.83 7.78 14.19
CA LYS A 7 -4.97 6.71 13.66
C LYS A 7 -5.26 6.40 12.18
N LYS A 8 -6.50 6.62 11.73
CA LYS A 8 -6.85 6.53 10.29
C LYS A 8 -6.26 7.69 9.50
N ARG A 9 -6.19 8.91 10.06
CA ARG A 9 -5.52 10.05 9.42
C ARG A 9 -4.02 9.84 9.33
N GLN A 10 -3.39 9.34 10.39
CA GLN A 10 -1.97 8.98 10.37
C GLN A 10 -1.66 7.98 9.26
N LEU A 11 -2.44 6.90 9.15
CA LEU A 11 -2.25 5.92 8.06
C LEU A 11 -2.40 6.54 6.66
N VAL A 12 -3.33 7.47 6.47
CA VAL A 12 -3.50 8.17 5.18
C VAL A 12 -2.30 9.08 4.90
N ALA A 13 -1.79 9.80 5.91
CA ALA A 13 -0.59 10.61 5.79
C ALA A 13 0.65 9.75 5.47
N ASP A 14 0.81 8.60 6.14
CA ASP A 14 1.89 7.65 5.84
C ASP A 14 1.80 7.13 4.40
N TYR A 15 0.59 6.84 3.91
CA TYR A 15 0.38 6.43 2.53
C TYR A 15 0.71 7.56 1.55
N LEU A 16 0.35 8.80 1.86
CA LEU A 16 0.69 9.98 1.07
C LEU A 16 2.19 10.21 0.95
N GLU A 17 2.92 10.14 2.06
CA GLU A 17 4.38 10.29 2.04
C GLU A 17 5.04 9.22 1.18
N LYS A 18 4.61 7.97 1.31
CA LYS A 18 5.10 6.86 0.48
C LYS A 18 4.73 7.04 -0.99
N LEU A 19 3.51 7.50 -1.29
CA LEU A 19 3.03 7.79 -2.65
C LEU A 19 3.78 8.94 -3.33
N ASN A 20 4.25 9.91 -2.55
CA ASN A 20 5.04 11.04 -3.05
C ASN A 20 6.52 10.69 -3.22
N ARG A 21 7.05 9.79 -2.39
CA ARG A 21 8.43 9.30 -2.52
C ARG A 21 8.59 8.23 -3.60
N ALA A 22 7.56 7.43 -3.84
CA ALA A 22 7.58 6.38 -4.85
C ALA A 22 7.48 6.95 -6.26
N GLU A 23 8.41 6.55 -7.13
CA GLU A 23 8.32 6.79 -8.56
C GLU A 23 7.36 5.80 -9.22
N MET A 24 7.27 4.58 -8.69
CA MET A 24 6.44 3.52 -9.24
C MET A 24 5.55 2.85 -8.19
N LEU A 25 4.31 2.56 -8.59
CA LEU A 25 3.33 1.84 -7.78
C LEU A 25 3.03 0.50 -8.44
N ILE A 26 3.28 -0.59 -7.69
CA ILE A 26 2.94 -1.95 -8.10
C ILE A 26 1.78 -2.41 -7.25
N VAL A 27 0.66 -2.72 -7.89
CA VAL A 27 -0.50 -3.30 -7.23
C VAL A 27 -0.52 -4.80 -7.46
N THR A 28 -0.68 -5.58 -6.38
CA THR A 28 -0.65 -7.03 -6.43
C THR A 28 -1.68 -7.61 -5.46
N ASP A 29 -2.31 -8.70 -5.87
CA ASP A 29 -3.11 -9.54 -4.99
C ASP A 29 -2.18 -10.50 -4.24
N TYR A 30 -2.22 -10.47 -2.91
CA TYR A 30 -1.36 -11.33 -2.09
C TYR A 30 -2.01 -12.68 -1.74
N ARG A 31 -3.24 -12.96 -2.21
CA ARG A 31 -3.91 -14.26 -1.99
C ARG A 31 -3.09 -15.39 -2.59
N GLY A 32 -2.95 -16.46 -1.81
CA GLY A 32 -2.18 -17.65 -2.20
C GLY A 32 -0.71 -17.60 -1.80
N LEU A 33 -0.19 -16.45 -1.34
CA LEU A 33 1.15 -16.37 -0.77
C LEU A 33 1.15 -16.81 0.69
N THR A 34 2.08 -17.69 1.03
CA THR A 34 2.37 -18.03 2.43
C THR A 34 3.12 -16.88 3.11
N VAL A 35 3.04 -16.81 4.44
CA VAL A 35 3.77 -15.80 5.22
C VAL A 35 5.27 -15.82 4.92
N LYS A 36 5.86 -17.01 4.73
CA LYS A 36 7.27 -17.15 4.35
C LYS A 36 7.58 -16.49 3.01
N GLN A 37 6.77 -16.72 1.98
CA GLN A 37 6.97 -16.12 0.65
C GLN A 37 6.83 -14.60 0.69
N MET A 38 5.88 -14.06 1.47
CA MET A 38 5.78 -12.61 1.66
C MET A 38 7.00 -12.03 2.37
N GLN A 39 7.60 -12.79 3.29
CA GLN A 39 8.78 -12.36 4.03
C GLN A 39 10.02 -12.37 3.14
N GLU A 40 10.19 -13.41 2.32
CA GLU A 40 11.23 -13.48 1.29
C GLU A 40 11.11 -12.34 0.27
N LEU A 41 9.90 -12.04 -0.20
CA LEU A 41 9.65 -10.93 -1.12
C LEU A 41 10.03 -9.58 -0.48
N ARG A 42 9.68 -9.36 0.79
CA ARG A 42 10.10 -8.13 1.49
C ARG A 42 11.61 -8.04 1.65
N SER A 43 12.27 -9.14 1.96
CA SER A 43 13.73 -9.19 2.10
C SER A 43 14.45 -8.97 0.77
N SER A 44 13.91 -9.45 -0.35
CA SER A 44 14.48 -9.21 -1.68
C SER A 44 14.22 -7.79 -2.20
N LEU A 45 13.14 -7.15 -1.78
CA LEU A 45 12.79 -5.77 -2.14
C LEU A 45 13.54 -4.71 -1.29
N ALA A 46 13.92 -5.05 -0.05
CA ALA A 46 14.68 -4.18 0.85
C ALA A 46 15.97 -3.57 0.24
N PRO A 47 16.84 -4.31 -0.49
CA PRO A 47 18.03 -3.73 -1.12
C PRO A 47 17.73 -2.77 -2.29
N HIS A 48 16.50 -2.76 -2.80
CA HIS A 48 16.07 -1.90 -3.91
C HIS A 48 15.26 -0.69 -3.44
N ASP A 49 15.30 -0.37 -2.14
CA ASP A 49 14.46 0.65 -1.49
C ASP A 49 12.95 0.47 -1.71
N ALA A 50 12.55 -0.73 -2.11
CA ALA A 50 11.18 -1.05 -2.43
C ALA A 50 10.41 -1.52 -1.17
N VAL A 51 9.26 -0.92 -0.93
CA VAL A 51 8.41 -1.19 0.24
C VAL A 51 7.18 -1.96 -0.17
N PHE A 52 6.98 -3.16 0.37
CA PHE A 52 5.77 -3.95 0.13
C PHE A 52 4.85 -3.98 1.36
N GLN A 53 3.70 -3.32 1.25
CA GLN A 53 2.72 -3.23 2.35
C GLN A 53 1.30 -3.61 1.91
N VAL A 54 0.59 -4.29 2.81
CA VAL A 54 -0.85 -4.51 2.64
C VAL A 54 -1.56 -3.26 3.10
N VAL A 55 -2.38 -2.67 2.23
CA VAL A 55 -3.12 -1.44 2.52
C VAL A 55 -4.60 -1.72 2.65
N LYS A 56 -5.30 -0.83 3.34
CA LYS A 56 -6.76 -0.84 3.31
C LYS A 56 -7.26 0.00 2.15
N ASN A 57 -7.95 -0.60 1.20
CA ASN A 57 -8.37 0.04 -0.06
C ASN A 57 -9.14 1.36 0.16
N THR A 58 -9.99 1.42 1.18
CA THR A 58 -10.74 2.64 1.53
C THR A 58 -9.87 3.78 2.06
N LEU A 59 -8.76 3.48 2.74
CA LEU A 59 -7.80 4.48 3.19
C LEU A 59 -6.86 4.87 2.05
N PHE A 60 -6.46 3.90 1.23
CA PHE A 60 -5.59 4.15 0.08
C PHE A 60 -6.29 5.01 -0.99
N ARG A 61 -7.58 4.78 -1.24
CA ARG A 61 -8.41 5.63 -2.12
C ARG A 61 -8.43 7.09 -1.65
N ARG A 62 -8.46 7.34 -0.34
CA ARG A 62 -8.36 8.69 0.23
C ARG A 62 -6.97 9.28 0.02
N ALA A 63 -5.91 8.50 0.28
CA ALA A 63 -4.54 8.94 0.04
C ALA A 63 -4.28 9.28 -1.44
N LEU A 64 -4.82 8.50 -2.38
CA LEU A 64 -4.77 8.79 -3.82
C LEU A 64 -5.50 10.09 -4.18
N SER A 65 -6.71 10.29 -3.63
CA SER A 65 -7.47 11.53 -3.84
C SER A 65 -6.72 12.75 -3.29
N GLU A 66 -6.04 12.62 -2.15
CA GLU A 66 -5.22 13.70 -1.57
C GLU A 66 -3.91 13.91 -2.34
N ALA A 67 -3.34 12.86 -2.92
CA ALA A 67 -2.15 12.93 -3.78
C ALA A 67 -2.43 13.49 -5.18
N GLY A 68 -3.71 13.68 -5.54
CA GLY A 68 -4.11 14.05 -6.91
C GLY A 68 -3.80 12.98 -7.96
N LYS A 69 -3.50 11.74 -7.53
CA LYS A 69 -3.19 10.61 -8.41
C LYS A 69 -4.46 9.77 -8.59
N SER A 70 -4.91 9.61 -9.83
CA SER A 70 -6.02 8.73 -10.17
C SER A 70 -5.50 7.31 -10.41
N MET A 71 -6.09 6.32 -9.72
CA MET A 71 -5.85 4.91 -10.00
C MET A 71 -7.18 4.21 -10.26
N PRO A 72 -7.27 3.29 -11.24
CA PRO A 72 -8.53 2.59 -11.52
C PRO A 72 -9.01 1.82 -10.28
N GLU A 73 -10.28 2.00 -9.91
CA GLU A 73 -10.86 1.39 -8.71
C GLU A 73 -10.82 -0.13 -8.75
N GLU A 74 -10.79 -0.72 -9.94
CA GLU A 74 -10.68 -2.15 -10.20
C GLU A 74 -9.43 -2.79 -9.58
N PHE A 75 -8.31 -2.05 -9.48
CA PHE A 75 -7.10 -2.52 -8.80
C PHE A 75 -7.20 -2.46 -7.27
N LEU A 76 -8.20 -1.75 -6.76
CA LEU A 76 -8.48 -1.56 -5.34
C LEU A 76 -9.70 -2.39 -4.90
N GLU A 77 -10.09 -3.41 -5.65
CA GLU A 77 -11.11 -4.38 -5.26
C GLU A 77 -10.47 -5.69 -4.79
N GLY A 78 -10.72 -6.06 -3.54
CA GLY A 78 -10.19 -7.28 -2.93
C GLY A 78 -8.95 -7.08 -2.04
N PRO A 79 -8.20 -8.16 -1.75
CA PRO A 79 -7.03 -8.12 -0.88
C PRO A 79 -5.81 -7.57 -1.63
N THR A 80 -5.70 -6.25 -1.59
CA THR A 80 -4.68 -5.50 -2.31
C THR A 80 -3.43 -5.29 -1.45
N ALA A 81 -2.27 -5.66 -1.99
CA ALA A 81 -0.97 -5.23 -1.51
C ALA A 81 -0.34 -4.26 -2.51
N ILE A 82 0.41 -3.30 -1.98
CA ILE A 82 1.05 -2.26 -2.76
C ILE A 82 2.55 -2.28 -2.49
N GLY A 83 3.29 -2.44 -3.57
CA GLY A 83 4.72 -2.17 -3.66
C GLY A 83 4.95 -0.71 -4.05
N TYR A 84 5.74 -0.01 -3.26
CA TYR A 84 6.29 1.30 -3.57
C TYR A 84 7.74 1.08 -4.00
N VAL A 85 8.14 1.61 -5.15
CA VAL A 85 9.53 1.66 -5.60
C VAL A 85 9.88 3.12 -5.88
#